data_AF-A0A1G2F4X7-F1
#
_entry.id   AF-A0A1G2F4X7-F1
#
_cell.length_a   1.000
_cell.length_b   1.000
_cell.length_c   1.000
_cell.angle_alpha   90.00
_cell.angle_beta   90.00
_cell.angle_gamma   90.00
#
_symmetry.space_group_name_H-M   'P 1'
#
loop_
_entity.id
_entity.type
_entity.pdbx_description
1 polymer ?
#
loop_
_entity_poly.entity_id
_entity_poly.type
_entity_poly.pdbx_seq_one_letter_code
_entity_poly.pdbx_strand_id
1 'polypeptide(L)'
;MILIVGLGNPGRKYAKTRHNIGFRVIDALKDEISDKNVILLKPDIFMNNSGKAVKKELKYSKLNTQDLIVIHDDIDLPFGTIRVSKDSSSAGHKGVQSIIDELKTKDFTRIRIGIKPSYEVDTTEFVLNKFSKEEEKQLKEIIKKAAETIQTAVFDSCS
;
A
#
# COMPACT_ATOMS: atom_id res chain seq x y z
N MET A 1 -2.06 -17.94 -6.15
CA MET A 1 -1.21 -16.77 -6.50
C MET A 1 -1.82 -15.55 -5.80
N ILE A 2 -1.00 -14.61 -5.35
CA ILE A 2 -1.44 -13.42 -4.61
C ILE A 2 -1.01 -12.17 -5.37
N LEU A 3 -1.88 -11.17 -5.43
CA LEU A 3 -1.59 -9.86 -6.00
C LEU A 3 -1.34 -8.86 -4.87
N ILE A 4 -0.12 -8.32 -4.80
CA ILE A 4 0.28 -7.30 -3.83
C ILE A 4 0.43 -5.97 -4.56
N VAL A 5 -0.37 -4.99 -4.17
CA VAL A 5 -0.43 -3.66 -4.79
C VAL A 5 0.09 -2.62 -3.81
N GLY A 6 1.17 -1.93 -4.18
CA GLY A 6 1.60 -0.73 -3.47
C GLY A 6 0.90 0.48 -4.07
N LEU A 7 0.22 1.30 -3.25
CA LEU A 7 -0.35 2.56 -3.71
C LEU A 7 0.70 3.69 -3.73
N GLY A 8 0.51 4.61 -4.68
CA GLY A 8 1.41 5.73 -4.92
C GLY A 8 1.03 6.48 -6.19
N ASN A 9 1.66 7.64 -6.39
CA ASN A 9 1.56 8.39 -7.65
C ASN A 9 2.84 8.19 -8.50
N PRO A 10 2.70 8.07 -9.84
CA PRO A 10 3.83 7.95 -10.74
C PRO A 10 4.58 9.28 -10.90
N GLY A 11 5.89 9.21 -11.13
CA GLY A 11 6.76 10.36 -11.38
C GLY A 11 7.69 10.72 -10.22
N ARG A 12 8.90 11.19 -10.56
CA ARG A 12 10.00 11.43 -9.60
C ARG A 12 9.65 12.38 -8.47
N LYS A 13 8.75 13.35 -8.71
CA LYS A 13 8.33 14.33 -7.69
C LYS A 13 7.58 13.69 -6.52
N TYR A 14 6.91 12.55 -6.72
CA TYR A 14 6.17 11.83 -5.69
C TYR A 14 6.97 10.72 -5.02
N ALA A 15 8.12 10.33 -5.56
CA ALA A 15 8.85 9.13 -5.11
C ALA A 15 9.18 9.11 -3.61
N LYS A 16 9.28 10.27 -2.96
CA LYS A 16 9.60 10.42 -1.54
C LYS A 16 8.45 10.99 -0.71
N THR A 17 7.24 11.07 -1.25
CA THR A 17 6.07 11.58 -0.53
C THR A 17 5.46 10.50 0.33
N ARG A 18 4.71 10.89 1.37
CA ARG A 18 4.04 9.95 2.27
C ARG A 18 3.09 9.02 1.53
N HIS A 19 2.34 9.55 0.56
CA HIS A 19 1.46 8.79 -0.33
C HIS A 19 2.14 7.71 -1.19
N ASN A 20 3.47 7.76 -1.33
CA ASN A 20 4.22 6.77 -2.11
C ASN A 20 4.85 5.69 -1.23
N ILE A 21 4.50 5.60 0.06
CA ILE A 21 5.02 4.57 0.94
C ILE A 21 4.69 3.16 0.44
N GLY A 22 3.51 2.95 -0.16
CA GLY A 22 3.13 1.66 -0.76
C GLY A 22 4.08 1.23 -1.88
N PHE A 23 4.45 2.15 -2.78
CA PHE A 23 5.46 1.87 -3.81
C PHE A 23 6.81 1.52 -3.21
N ARG A 24 7.23 2.22 -2.16
CA ARG A 24 8.52 1.98 -1.49
C ARG A 24 8.57 0.61 -0.81
N VAL A 25 7.45 0.14 -0.28
CA VAL A 25 7.35 -1.21 0.28
C VAL A 25 7.39 -2.27 -0.82
N ILE A 26 6.74 -2.04 -1.96
CA ILE A 26 6.88 -2.93 -3.12
C ILE A 26 8.33 -3.01 -3.59
N ASP A 27 9.06 -1.89 -3.60
CA ASP A 27 10.47 -1.88 -3.96
C ASP A 27 11.32 -2.75 -3.01
N ALA A 28 11.07 -2.70 -1.71
CA ALA A 28 11.74 -3.56 -0.74
C ALA A 28 11.33 -5.04 -0.88
N LEU A 29 10.03 -5.31 -1.07
CA LEU A 29 9.51 -6.67 -1.26
C LEU A 29 10.07 -7.35 -2.50
N LYS A 30 10.36 -6.60 -3.56
CA LYS A 30 10.95 -7.14 -4.79
C LYS A 30 12.31 -7.78 -4.55
N ASP A 31 13.07 -7.24 -3.61
CA ASP A 31 14.40 -7.76 -3.27
C ASP A 31 14.32 -8.96 -2.31
N GLU A 32 13.19 -9.14 -1.61
CA GLU A 32 13.00 -10.20 -0.59
C GLU A 32 12.13 -11.38 -1.07
N ILE A 33 11.19 -11.16 -1.99
CA ILE A 33 10.27 -12.19 -2.50
C ILE A 33 10.70 -12.63 -3.90
N SER A 34 11.19 -13.88 -4.00
CA SER A 34 11.46 -14.55 -5.27
C SER A 34 10.40 -15.58 -5.68
N ASP A 35 9.29 -15.68 -4.94
CA ASP A 35 8.27 -16.69 -5.19
C ASP A 35 7.46 -16.38 -6.46
N LYS A 36 7.33 -17.39 -7.33
CA LYS A 36 6.55 -17.30 -8.58
C LYS A 36 5.05 -17.15 -8.35
N ASN A 37 4.57 -17.35 -7.12
CA ASN A 37 3.17 -17.24 -6.74
C ASN A 37 2.74 -15.83 -6.31
N VAL A 38 3.65 -14.86 -6.31
CA VAL A 38 3.36 -13.47 -5.92
C VAL A 38 3.51 -12.54 -7.11
N ILE A 39 2.49 -11.72 -7.34
CA ILE A 39 2.52 -10.62 -8.32
C ILE A 39 2.67 -9.31 -7.56
N LEU A 40 3.74 -8.57 -7.81
CA LEU A 40 3.95 -7.24 -7.25
C LEU A 40 3.53 -6.17 -8.28
N LEU A 41 2.61 -5.28 -7.89
CA LEU A 41 2.10 -4.22 -8.74
C LEU A 41 2.33 -2.83 -8.11
N LYS A 42 2.92 -1.93 -8.90
CA LYS A 42 2.88 -0.48 -8.68
C LYS A 42 2.07 0.15 -9.82
N PRO A 43 0.82 0.59 -9.59
CA PRO A 43 -0.01 1.17 -10.64
C PRO A 43 0.67 2.40 -11.28
N ASP A 44 0.92 2.36 -12.58
CA ASP A 44 1.41 3.53 -13.34
C ASP A 44 0.24 4.46 -13.71
N ILE A 45 -0.48 4.91 -12.68
CA ILE A 45 -1.65 5.79 -12.78
C ILE A 45 -1.79 6.60 -11.49
N PHE A 46 -2.41 7.77 -11.57
CA PHE A 46 -2.65 8.60 -10.38
C PHE A 46 -3.52 7.90 -9.36
N MET A 47 -3.26 8.20 -8.07
CA MET A 47 -3.84 7.59 -6.89
C MET A 47 -5.37 7.43 -6.96
N ASN A 48 -6.08 8.46 -7.42
CA ASN A 48 -7.54 8.45 -7.53
C ASN A 48 -8.10 7.49 -8.59
N ASN A 49 -7.24 6.91 -9.43
CA ASN A 49 -7.60 5.96 -10.48
C ASN A 49 -6.98 4.58 -10.28
N SER A 50 -6.32 4.32 -9.14
CA SER A 50 -5.66 3.05 -8.85
C SER A 50 -6.58 1.83 -9.00
N GLY A 51 -7.87 1.97 -8.71
CA GLY A 51 -8.85 0.88 -8.86
C GLY A 51 -8.91 0.31 -10.28
N LYS A 52 -8.76 1.16 -11.31
CA LYS A 52 -8.78 0.72 -12.72
C LYS A 52 -7.61 -0.22 -13.03
N ALA A 53 -6.42 0.10 -12.52
CA ALA A 53 -5.23 -0.73 -12.69
C ALA A 53 -5.39 -2.05 -11.92
N VAL A 54 -5.85 -2.00 -10.67
CA VAL A 54 -6.06 -3.20 -9.84
C VAL A 54 -7.08 -4.14 -10.46
N LYS A 55 -8.24 -3.64 -10.92
CA LYS A 55 -9.25 -4.47 -11.58
C LYS A 55 -8.74 -5.13 -12.85
N LYS A 56 -7.98 -4.37 -13.66
CA LYS A 56 -7.37 -4.91 -14.88
C LYS A 56 -6.42 -6.05 -14.55
N GLU A 57 -5.59 -5.89 -13.52
CA GLU A 57 -4.62 -6.91 -13.10
C GLU A 57 -5.30 -8.16 -12.54
N LEU A 58 -6.29 -8.00 -11.65
CA LEU A 58 -7.09 -9.13 -11.14
C LEU A 58 -7.71 -9.94 -12.28
N LYS A 59 -8.29 -9.27 -13.29
CA LYS A 59 -8.88 -9.93 -14.45
C LYS A 59 -7.83 -10.65 -15.31
N TYR A 60 -6.69 -10.02 -15.55
CA TYR A 60 -5.62 -10.58 -16.37
C TYR A 60 -5.02 -11.84 -15.72
N SER A 61 -4.73 -11.75 -14.42
CA SER A 61 -4.12 -12.80 -13.62
C SER A 61 -5.12 -13.83 -13.08
N LYS A 62 -6.42 -13.67 -13.40
CA LYS A 62 -7.54 -14.54 -12.97
C LYS A 62 -7.61 -14.73 -11.45
N LEU A 63 -7.41 -13.62 -10.73
CA LEU A 63 -7.42 -13.56 -9.27
C LEU A 63 -8.70 -12.90 -8.75
N ASN A 64 -9.05 -13.25 -7.53
CA ASN A 64 -10.22 -12.70 -6.83
C ASN A 64 -9.78 -11.66 -5.80
N THR A 65 -10.73 -10.93 -5.21
CA THR A 65 -10.40 -9.88 -4.22
C THR A 65 -9.84 -10.45 -2.90
N GLN A 66 -10.05 -11.74 -2.64
CA GLN A 66 -9.45 -12.45 -1.52
C GLN A 66 -7.96 -12.70 -1.71
N ASP A 67 -7.48 -12.71 -2.96
CA ASP A 67 -6.06 -12.82 -3.33
C ASP A 67 -5.37 -11.45 -3.39
N LEU A 68 -6.09 -10.36 -3.11
CA LEU A 68 -5.59 -8.98 -3.20
C LEU A 68 -5.11 -8.48 -1.83
N ILE A 69 -3.86 -8.00 -1.80
CA ILE A 69 -3.28 -7.24 -0.70
C ILE A 69 -2.95 -5.84 -1.19
N VAL A 70 -3.45 -4.80 -0.51
CA VAL A 70 -3.19 -3.39 -0.84
C VAL A 70 -2.37 -2.72 0.27
N ILE A 71 -1.22 -2.16 -0.09
CA ILE A 71 -0.32 -1.45 0.83
C ILE A 71 -0.47 0.05 0.61
N HIS A 72 -0.76 0.80 1.68
CA HIS A 72 -0.96 2.24 1.58
C HIS A 72 -0.63 2.98 2.89
N ASP A 73 -0.46 4.29 2.81
CA ASP A 73 -0.31 5.16 3.97
C ASP A 73 -1.64 5.37 4.70
N ASP A 74 -1.55 5.65 5.99
CA ASP A 74 -2.70 5.88 6.84
C ASP A 74 -2.46 7.01 7.83
N ILE A 75 -3.21 8.10 7.67
CA ILE A 75 -3.01 9.30 8.50
C ILE A 75 -3.63 9.19 9.89
N ASP A 76 -4.52 8.22 10.11
CA ASP A 76 -5.14 8.01 11.43
C ASP A 76 -4.23 7.18 12.35
N LEU A 77 -3.29 6.44 11.78
CA LEU A 77 -2.36 5.59 12.52
C LEU A 77 -1.06 6.32 12.87
N PRO A 78 -0.56 6.21 14.13
CA PRO A 78 0.72 6.78 14.55
C PRO A 78 1.86 6.40 13.61
N PHE A 79 2.79 7.33 13.36
CA PHE A 79 3.92 7.10 12.46
C PHE A 79 4.65 5.78 12.76
N GLY A 80 4.84 4.95 11.73
CA GLY A 80 5.51 3.66 11.82
C GLY A 80 4.65 2.50 12.31
N THR A 81 3.38 2.74 12.67
CA THR A 81 2.44 1.67 12.98
C THR A 81 2.12 0.88 11.71
N ILE A 82 2.23 -0.45 11.77
CA ILE A 82 1.80 -1.34 10.67
C ILE A 82 0.55 -2.07 11.15
N ARG A 83 -0.53 -2.01 10.36
CA ARG A 83 -1.78 -2.70 10.69
C ARG A 83 -2.35 -3.44 9.49
N VAL A 84 -2.72 -4.70 9.71
CA VAL A 84 -3.49 -5.49 8.75
C VAL A 84 -4.98 -5.23 8.98
N SER A 85 -5.73 -5.04 7.91
CA SER A 85 -7.18 -4.88 7.95
C SER A 85 -7.85 -5.54 6.76
N LYS A 86 -9.13 -5.91 6.92
CA LYS A 86 -9.98 -6.48 5.88
C LYS A 86 -11.39 -5.92 6.06
N ASP A 87 -12.16 -5.85 4.98
CA ASP A 87 -13.55 -5.39 4.96
C ASP A 87 -13.78 -4.04 5.69
N SER A 88 -13.00 -3.06 5.29
CA SER A 88 -12.86 -1.78 6.01
C SER A 88 -13.12 -0.62 5.04
N SER A 89 -13.65 0.52 5.50
CA SER A 89 -13.83 1.72 4.67
C SER A 89 -12.48 2.32 4.22
N SER A 90 -12.51 3.25 3.25
CA SER A 90 -11.29 3.92 2.76
C SER A 90 -10.69 4.91 3.75
N ALA A 91 -11.44 5.32 4.78
CA ALA A 91 -11.06 6.41 5.69
C ALA A 91 -10.58 7.68 4.95
N GLY A 92 -11.21 8.01 3.80
CA GLY A 92 -10.84 9.17 2.98
C GLY A 92 -9.64 8.96 2.07
N HIS A 93 -8.96 7.82 2.12
CA HIS A 93 -7.83 7.52 1.24
C HIS A 93 -8.30 7.29 -0.21
N LYS A 94 -7.95 8.20 -1.11
CA LYS A 94 -8.43 8.24 -2.51
C LYS A 94 -8.11 6.98 -3.32
N GLY A 95 -6.95 6.36 -3.12
CA GLY A 95 -6.57 5.12 -3.81
C GLY A 95 -7.37 3.90 -3.38
N VAL A 96 -7.53 3.69 -2.07
CA VAL A 96 -8.43 2.67 -1.52
C VAL A 96 -9.88 2.90 -1.95
N GLN A 97 -10.35 4.16 -1.92
CA GLN A 97 -11.69 4.49 -2.40
C GLN A 97 -11.87 4.11 -3.88
N SER A 98 -10.89 4.46 -4.74
CA SER A 98 -10.87 4.07 -6.15
C SER A 98 -10.99 2.56 -6.35
N ILE A 99 -10.26 1.76 -5.54
CA ILE A 99 -10.34 0.29 -5.59
C ILE A 99 -11.72 -0.21 -5.18
N ILE A 100 -12.26 0.29 -4.07
CA ILE A 100 -13.61 -0.08 -3.59
C ILE A 100 -14.66 0.24 -4.67
N ASP A 101 -14.58 1.42 -5.27
CA ASP A 101 -15.54 1.88 -6.27
C ASP A 101 -15.48 1.06 -7.55
N GLU A 102 -14.29 0.63 -7.96
CA GLU A 102 -14.06 -0.11 -9.21
C GLU A 102 -14.35 -1.62 -9.07
N LEU A 103 -14.06 -2.20 -7.88
CA LEU A 103 -14.30 -3.60 -7.55
C LEU A 103 -15.67 -3.86 -6.92
N LYS A 104 -16.38 -2.82 -6.48
CA LYS A 104 -17.68 -2.89 -5.79
C LYS A 104 -17.67 -3.73 -4.51
N THR A 105 -16.52 -3.79 -3.83
CA THR A 105 -16.35 -4.52 -2.57
C THR A 105 -15.25 -3.89 -1.72
N LYS A 106 -15.32 -4.16 -0.41
CA LYS A 106 -14.26 -3.85 0.57
C LYS A 106 -13.52 -5.11 1.01
N ASP A 107 -13.93 -6.28 0.52
CA ASP A 107 -13.40 -7.60 0.87
C ASP A 107 -12.07 -7.86 0.17
N PHE A 108 -11.04 -7.17 0.65
CA PHE A 108 -9.65 -7.39 0.30
C PHE A 108 -8.76 -6.99 1.48
N THR A 109 -7.58 -7.59 1.56
CA THR A 109 -6.63 -7.34 2.64
C THR A 109 -5.90 -6.02 2.41
N ARG A 110 -5.64 -5.27 3.47
CA ARG A 110 -4.86 -4.04 3.44
C ARG A 110 -3.78 -4.00 4.50
N ILE A 111 -2.60 -3.58 4.09
CA ILE A 111 -1.47 -3.26 4.96
C ILE A 111 -1.38 -1.75 5.06
N ARG A 112 -1.78 -1.23 6.22
CA ARG A 112 -1.86 0.19 6.52
C ARG A 112 -0.60 0.62 7.24
N ILE A 113 0.09 1.64 6.73
CA ILE A 113 1.31 2.17 7.35
C ILE A 113 1.03 3.57 7.87
N GLY A 114 1.15 3.71 9.19
CA GLY A 114 0.85 4.95 9.88
C GLY A 114 1.80 6.09 9.52
N ILE A 115 1.20 7.25 9.24
CA ILE A 115 1.90 8.50 8.93
C ILE A 115 1.38 9.68 9.76
N LYS A 116 0.57 9.44 10.80
CA LYS A 116 -0.06 10.49 11.59
C LYS A 116 0.97 11.51 12.09
N PRO A 117 0.82 12.81 11.78
CA PRO A 117 1.69 13.85 12.31
C PRO A 117 1.43 14.10 13.79
N SER A 118 2.43 14.66 14.48
CA SER A 118 2.31 15.11 15.87
C SER A 118 1.65 16.49 16.02
N TYR A 119 1.16 17.06 14.93
CA TYR A 119 0.58 18.40 14.82
C TYR A 119 -0.57 18.39 13.81
N GLU A 120 -1.45 19.40 13.87
CA GLU A 120 -2.55 19.52 12.91
C GLU A 120 -2.04 19.89 11.51
N VAL A 121 -2.62 19.25 10.49
CA VAL A 121 -2.24 19.44 9.09
C VAL A 121 -3.46 19.37 8.19
N ASP A 122 -3.37 20.01 7.02
CA ASP A 122 -4.23 19.63 5.90
C ASP A 122 -3.83 18.23 5.42
N THR A 123 -4.80 17.32 5.45
CA THR A 123 -4.62 15.91 5.11
C THR A 123 -4.16 15.72 3.67
N THR A 124 -4.70 16.49 2.73
CA THR A 124 -4.45 16.34 1.29
C THR A 124 -3.06 16.85 0.91
N GLU A 125 -2.61 17.92 1.53
CA GLU A 125 -1.27 18.45 1.35
C GLU A 125 -0.23 17.57 2.05
N PHE A 126 -0.50 17.16 3.30
CA PHE A 126 0.47 16.42 4.11
C PHE A 126 0.88 15.09 3.49
N VAL A 127 -0.05 14.35 2.89
CA VAL A 127 0.25 13.08 2.23
C VAL A 127 1.15 13.26 0.99
N LEU A 128 1.11 14.44 0.36
CA LEU A 128 1.97 14.80 -0.77
C LEU A 128 3.31 15.41 -0.34
N ASN A 129 3.50 15.69 0.96
CA ASN A 129 4.77 16.15 1.49
C ASN A 129 5.75 14.98 1.64
N LYS A 130 7.05 15.30 1.61
CA LYS A 130 8.13 14.35 1.87
C LYS A 130 8.25 14.07 3.36
N PHE A 131 8.72 12.88 3.70
CA PHE A 131 9.17 12.57 5.05
C PHE A 131 10.36 13.48 5.44
N SER A 132 10.44 13.83 6.72
CA SER A 132 11.60 14.52 7.29
C SER A 132 12.83 13.62 7.25
N LYS A 133 14.02 14.19 7.51
CA LYS A 133 15.26 13.38 7.53
C LYS A 133 15.23 12.34 8.65
N GLU A 134 14.61 12.68 9.76
CA GLU A 134 14.44 11.84 10.95
C GLU A 134 13.45 10.71 10.66
N GLU A 135 12.31 11.02 10.05
CA GLU A 135 11.33 10.04 9.60
C GLU A 135 11.95 9.09 8.56
N GLU A 136 12.71 9.60 7.57
CA GLU A 136 13.37 8.76 6.56
C GLU A 136 14.36 7.75 7.15
N LYS A 137 15.02 8.06 8.28
CA LYS A 137 15.88 7.11 8.99
C LYS A 137 15.06 5.96 9.56
N GLN A 138 13.95 6.28 10.23
CA GLN A 138 13.04 5.29 10.84
C GLN A 138 12.29 4.49 9.77
N LEU A 139 11.98 5.13 8.64
CA LEU A 139 11.19 4.57 7.55
C LEU A 139 11.86 3.37 6.89
N LYS A 140 13.20 3.31 6.86
CA LYS A 140 13.93 2.12 6.37
C LYS A 140 13.57 0.88 7.16
N GLU A 141 13.59 0.98 8.49
CA GLU A 141 13.23 -0.13 9.39
C GLU A 141 11.73 -0.46 9.32
N ILE A 142 10.87 0.56 9.19
CA ILE A 142 9.42 0.35 9.04
C ILE A 142 9.10 -0.39 7.74
N ILE A 143 9.72 0.02 6.62
CA ILE A 143 9.52 -0.64 5.32
C ILE A 143 9.99 -2.10 5.38
N LYS A 144 11.14 -2.36 5.98
CA LYS A 144 11.66 -3.72 6.16
C LYS A 144 10.70 -4.57 6.99
N LYS A 145 10.25 -4.08 8.15
CA LYS A 145 9.26 -4.77 8.98
C LYS A 145 7.93 -5.02 8.26
N ALA A 146 7.50 -4.08 7.42
CA ALA A 146 6.29 -4.25 6.62
C ALA A 146 6.47 -5.36 5.57
N ALA A 147 7.63 -5.43 4.92
CA ALA A 147 7.97 -6.48 3.97
C ALA A 147 7.99 -7.87 4.64
N GLU A 148 8.69 -7.99 5.77
CA GLU A 148 8.72 -9.21 6.60
C GLU A 148 7.31 -9.64 7.03
N THR A 149 6.48 -8.71 7.52
CA THR A 149 5.09 -8.98 7.93
C THR A 149 4.26 -9.52 6.77
N ILE A 150 4.43 -8.96 5.58
CA ILE A 150 3.73 -9.41 4.37
C ILE A 150 4.21 -10.80 3.96
N GLN A 151 5.51 -11.06 4.02
CA GLN A 151 6.08 -12.36 3.72
C GLN A 151 5.49 -13.43 4.66
N THR A 152 5.55 -13.22 5.97
CA THR A 152 4.94 -14.14 6.96
C THR A 152 3.46 -14.35 6.69
N ALA A 153 2.69 -13.27 6.47
CA ALA A 153 1.25 -13.38 6.23
C ALA A 153 0.90 -14.15 4.96
N VAL A 154 1.71 -14.01 3.90
CA VAL A 154 1.51 -14.64 2.59
C VAL A 154 1.98 -16.10 2.57
N PHE A 155 3.06 -16.45 3.28
CA PHE A 155 3.69 -17.77 3.19
C PHE A 155 3.37 -18.71 4.36
N ASP A 156 3.16 -18.21 5.59
CA ASP A 156 2.81 -19.09 6.74
C ASP A 156 1.35 -19.55 6.71
N SER A 157 0.49 -18.88 5.94
CA SER A 157 -0.89 -19.32 5.70
C SER A 157 -0.99 -20.47 4.68
N CYS A 158 0.15 -20.94 4.16
CA CYS A 158 0.26 -22.07 3.24
C CYS A 158 1.00 -23.30 3.83
N SER A 159 1.36 -23.26 5.11
CA SER A 159 1.99 -24.37 5.86
C SER A 159 1.03 -25.08 6.81
#